data_AF-A0A9P5JSZ2-F1
#
_entry.id   AF-A0A9P5JSZ2-F1
#
_cell.length_a   1.000
_cell.length_b   1.000
_cell.length_c   1.000
_cell.angle_alpha   90.00
_cell.angle_beta   90.00
_cell.angle_gamma   90.00
#
_symmetry.space_group_name_H-M   'P 1'
#
loop_
_entity.id
_entity.type
_entity.pdbx_description
1 polymer ?
#
loop_
_entity_poly.entity_id
_entity_poly.type
_entity_poly.pdbx_seq_one_letter_code
_entity_poly.pdbx_strand_id
1 'polypeptide(L)'
;MTPENKNLAEQTDLLTRLREEMKSLDISIMNEEARLSDYKRQTSKEILLLKFGGLIDLAEKAKIVGQYGNAVAQFVPLETTQPGNSRAYYNSYEGTSKLASDTSRAIGEVRFEP
;
A
#
# COMPACT_ATOMS: atom_id res chain seq x y z
N MET A 1 63.83 26.54 29.78
CA MET A 1 62.63 25.87 29.24
C MET A 1 61.80 25.39 30.41
N THR A 2 60.60 25.94 30.57
CA THR A 2 59.70 25.63 31.70
C THR A 2 59.11 24.21 31.58
N PRO A 3 58.77 23.55 32.70
CA PRO A 3 58.29 22.16 32.74
C PRO A 3 56.92 21.92 32.10
N GLU A 4 56.15 22.99 31.84
CA GLU A 4 54.80 22.93 31.25
C GLU A 4 54.78 22.40 29.80
N ASN A 5 55.91 22.42 29.10
CA ASN A 5 55.99 22.04 27.69
C ASN A 5 56.30 20.55 27.44
N LYS A 6 56.46 19.72 28.48
CA LYS A 6 56.88 18.31 28.30
C LYS A 6 55.86 17.43 27.57
N ASN A 7 54.57 17.75 27.64
CA ASN A 7 53.50 17.00 26.97
C ASN A 7 52.91 17.74 25.75
N LEU A 8 53.48 18.88 25.36
CA LEU A 8 52.88 19.73 24.33
C LEU A 8 52.90 19.04 22.95
N ALA A 9 53.99 18.33 22.62
CA ALA A 9 54.12 17.58 21.37
C ALA A 9 53.09 16.43 21.30
N GLU A 10 53.02 15.60 22.34
CA GLU A 10 52.06 14.49 22.40
C GLU A 10 50.60 14.96 22.36
N GLN A 11 50.27 16.07 23.02
CA GLN A 11 48.93 16.67 22.96
C GLN A 11 48.63 17.24 21.57
N THR A 12 49.62 17.82 20.88
CA THR A 12 49.47 18.34 19.51
C THR A 12 49.26 17.21 18.50
N ASP A 13 49.96 16.09 18.67
CA ASP A 13 49.80 14.89 17.84
C ASP A 13 48.44 14.24 18.08
N LEU A 14 47.99 14.16 19.34
CA LEU A 14 46.64 13.69 19.67
C LEU A 14 45.57 14.59 19.07
N LEU A 15 45.71 15.91 19.17
CA LEU A 15 44.77 16.87 18.55
C LEU A 15 44.71 16.72 17.03
N THR A 16 45.86 16.48 16.39
CA THR A 16 45.92 16.27 14.93
C THR A 16 45.18 14.98 14.55
N ARG A 17 45.41 13.88 15.26
CA ARG A 17 44.69 12.61 15.04
C ARG A 17 43.19 12.75 15.25
N LEU A 18 42.76 13.39 16.34
CA LEU A 18 41.33 13.61 16.61
C LEU A 18 40.67 14.48 15.52
N ARG A 19 41.39 15.45 14.93
CA ARG A 19 40.89 16.24 13.80
C ARG A 19 40.75 15.42 12.52
N GLU A 20 41.66 14.50 12.26
CA GLU A 20 41.57 13.59 11.11
C GLU A 20 40.43 12.58 11.30
N GLU A 21 40.30 12.01 12.49
CA GLU A 21 39.18 11.13 12.85
C GLU A 21 37.84 11.85 12.73
N MET A 22 37.72 13.09 13.23
CA MET A 22 36.51 13.90 13.07
C MET A 22 36.14 14.10 11.60
N LYS A 23 37.10 14.48 10.74
CA LYS A 23 36.84 14.63 9.30
C LYS A 23 36.40 13.33 8.65
N SER A 24 37.02 12.21 9.02
CA SER A 24 36.61 10.90 8.54
C SER A 24 35.19 10.54 8.97
N LEU A 25 34.84 10.85 10.22
CA LEU A 25 33.51 10.61 10.78
C LEU A 25 32.46 11.49 10.09
N ASP A 26 32.75 12.77 9.84
CA ASP A 26 31.85 13.70 9.13
C ASP A 26 31.51 13.19 7.72
N ILE A 27 32.53 12.70 6.98
CA ILE A 27 32.32 12.09 5.66
C ILE A 27 31.43 10.84 5.77
N SER A 28 31.66 10.00 6.79
CA SER A 28 30.83 8.82 7.02
C SER A 28 29.38 9.19 7.33
N ILE A 29 29.16 10.21 8.16
CA ILE A 29 27.83 10.69 8.51
C ILE A 29 27.11 11.18 7.25
N MET A 30 27.75 12.04 6.44
CA MET A 30 27.15 12.56 5.20
C MET A 30 26.73 11.43 4.24
N ASN A 31 27.56 10.39 4.11
CA ASN A 31 27.26 9.24 3.26
C ASN A 31 26.08 8.42 3.79
N GLU A 32 26.04 8.16 5.09
CA GLU A 32 24.95 7.39 5.71
C GLU A 32 23.64 8.17 5.73
N GLU A 33 23.67 9.48 5.93
CA GLU A 33 22.50 10.35 5.82
C GLU A 33 21.92 10.35 4.40
N ALA A 34 22.78 10.42 3.38
CA ALA A 34 22.36 10.33 1.99
C ALA A 34 21.69 8.97 1.69
N ARG A 35 22.35 7.87 2.09
CA ARG A 35 21.81 6.50 1.95
C ARG A 35 20.47 6.33 2.65
N LEU A 36 20.35 6.83 3.88
CA LEU A 36 19.11 6.77 4.64
C LEU A 36 17.99 7.57 3.97
N SER A 37 18.32 8.74 3.42
CA SER A 37 17.39 9.61 2.70
C SER A 37 16.87 8.92 1.44
N ASP A 38 17.76 8.31 0.65
CA ASP A 38 17.39 7.53 -0.54
C ASP A 38 16.54 6.32 -0.19
N TYR A 39 16.94 5.56 0.82
CA TYR A 39 16.18 4.39 1.29
C TYR A 39 14.76 4.77 1.71
N LYS A 40 14.61 5.85 2.49
CA LYS A 40 13.30 6.35 2.91
C LYS A 40 12.44 6.73 1.71
N ARG A 41 12.99 7.43 0.71
CA ARG A 41 12.26 7.81 -0.51
C ARG A 41 11.82 6.58 -1.31
N GLN A 42 12.73 5.65 -1.56
CA GLN A 42 12.46 4.45 -2.33
C GLN A 42 11.40 3.59 -1.65
N THR A 43 11.59 3.29 -0.37
CA THR A 43 10.66 2.47 0.42
C THR A 43 9.28 3.14 0.50
N SER A 44 9.23 4.46 0.72
CA SER A 44 7.95 5.18 0.75
C SER A 44 7.21 5.09 -0.59
N LYS A 45 7.94 5.25 -1.71
CA LYS A 45 7.36 5.11 -3.05
C LYS A 45 6.78 3.70 -3.25
N GLU A 46 7.55 2.66 -2.94
CA GLU A 46 7.12 1.27 -3.08
C GLU A 46 5.88 0.95 -2.22
N ILE A 47 5.87 1.39 -0.96
CA ILE A 47 4.71 1.22 -0.07
C ILE A 47 3.48 1.92 -0.63
N LEU A 48 3.62 3.14 -1.14
CA LEU A 48 2.49 3.89 -1.68
C LEU A 48 1.94 3.24 -2.96
N LEU A 49 2.81 2.75 -3.84
CA LEU A 49 2.41 2.03 -5.05
C LEU A 49 1.64 0.75 -4.69
N LEU A 50 2.16 -0.07 -3.78
CA LEU A 50 1.48 -1.27 -3.31
C LEU A 50 0.12 -0.94 -2.67
N LYS A 51 0.09 0.08 -1.80
CA LYS A 51 -1.13 0.47 -1.08
C LYS A 51 -2.21 0.98 -2.02
N PHE A 52 -1.86 1.86 -2.95
CA PHE A 52 -2.84 2.43 -3.88
C PHE A 52 -3.20 1.48 -5.00
N GLY A 53 -2.27 0.67 -5.51
CA GLY A 53 -2.59 -0.43 -6.43
C GLY A 53 -3.59 -1.41 -5.81
N GLY A 54 -3.43 -1.74 -4.52
CA GLY A 54 -4.34 -2.64 -3.82
C GLY A 54 -5.74 -2.03 -3.64
N LEU A 55 -5.81 -0.71 -3.43
CA LEU A 55 -7.07 0.02 -3.39
C LEU A 55 -7.75 0.06 -4.77
N ILE A 56 -6.99 0.16 -5.86
CA ILE A 56 -7.53 0.11 -7.22
C ILE A 56 -8.13 -1.28 -7.50
N ASP A 57 -7.39 -2.36 -7.23
CA ASP A 57 -7.86 -3.74 -7.39
C ASP A 57 -9.15 -3.99 -6.57
N LEU A 58 -9.17 -3.54 -5.31
CA LEU A 58 -10.36 -3.63 -4.46
C LEU A 58 -11.54 -2.84 -5.04
N ALA A 59 -11.31 -1.61 -5.51
CA ALA A 59 -12.36 -0.76 -6.07
C ALA A 59 -12.94 -1.35 -7.36
N GLU A 60 -12.11 -1.96 -8.21
CA GLU A 60 -12.56 -2.62 -9.43
C GLU A 60 -13.42 -3.85 -9.13
N LYS A 61 -12.99 -4.70 -8.19
CA LYS A 61 -13.80 -5.83 -7.71
C LYS A 61 -15.12 -5.36 -7.11
N ALA A 62 -15.10 -4.28 -6.31
CA ALA A 62 -16.32 -3.70 -5.73
C ALA A 62 -17.27 -3.16 -6.80
N LYS A 63 -16.73 -2.52 -7.86
CA LYS A 63 -17.52 -2.06 -9.00
C LYS A 63 -18.22 -3.23 -9.71
N ILE A 64 -17.50 -4.33 -9.96
CA ILE A 64 -18.07 -5.55 -10.54
C ILE A 64 -19.23 -6.04 -9.67
N VAL A 65 -19.01 -6.23 -8.37
CA VAL A 65 -20.05 -6.67 -7.42
C VAL A 65 -21.27 -5.74 -7.45
N GLY A 66 -21.06 -4.42 -7.45
CA GLY A 66 -22.15 -3.45 -7.51
C GLY A 66 -22.97 -3.53 -8.81
N GLN A 67 -22.31 -3.71 -9.95
CA GLN A 67 -22.98 -3.85 -11.25
C GLN A 67 -23.84 -5.13 -11.31
N TYR A 68 -23.28 -6.27 -10.91
CA TYR A 68 -24.01 -7.52 -10.88
C TYR A 68 -25.11 -7.51 -9.81
N GLY A 69 -24.89 -6.87 -8.67
CA GLY A 69 -25.91 -6.69 -7.63
C GLY A 69 -27.13 -5.91 -8.13
N ASN A 70 -26.91 -4.84 -8.91
CA ASN A 70 -28.00 -4.10 -9.55
C ASN A 70 -28.77 -4.97 -10.56
N ALA A 71 -28.08 -5.84 -11.30
CA ALA A 71 -28.73 -6.78 -12.21
C ALA A 71 -29.55 -7.84 -11.46
N VAL A 72 -29.05 -8.36 -10.32
CA VAL A 72 -29.80 -9.28 -9.46
C VAL A 72 -31.07 -8.62 -8.91
N ALA A 73 -31.01 -7.33 -8.54
CA ALA A 73 -32.18 -6.61 -8.04
C ALA A 73 -33.35 -6.55 -9.04
N GLN A 74 -33.06 -6.63 -10.35
CA GLN A 74 -34.10 -6.68 -11.40
C GLN A 74 -34.96 -7.95 -11.34
N PHE A 75 -34.50 -9.01 -10.65
CA PHE A 75 -35.28 -10.24 -10.50
C PHE A 75 -36.33 -10.17 -9.38
N VAL A 76 -36.33 -9.12 -8.56
CA VAL A 76 -37.30 -8.98 -7.46
C VAL A 76 -38.69 -8.68 -8.03
N PRO A 77 -39.70 -9.55 -7.82
CA PRO A 77 -41.05 -9.28 -8.31
C PRO A 77 -41.69 -8.15 -7.50
N LEU A 78 -42.05 -7.07 -8.20
CA LEU A 78 -42.70 -5.88 -7.63
C LEU A 78 -44.22 -5.82 -7.88
N GLU A 79 -44.78 -6.87 -8.45
CA GLU A 79 -46.22 -6.98 -8.72
C GLU A 79 -47.01 -6.89 -7.40
N THR A 80 -48.02 -6.01 -7.40
CA THR A 80 -48.88 -5.84 -6.22
C THR A 80 -49.73 -7.08 -6.01
N THR A 81 -49.62 -7.68 -4.83
CA THR A 81 -50.47 -8.81 -4.44
C THR A 81 -51.85 -8.30 -4.03
N GLN A 82 -52.90 -8.77 -4.71
CA GLN A 82 -54.28 -8.41 -4.38
C GLN A 82 -54.71 -9.04 -3.05
N PRO A 83 -55.52 -8.36 -2.21
CA PRO A 83 -56.02 -8.92 -0.96
C PRO A 83 -56.76 -10.26 -1.19
N GLY A 84 -56.40 -11.28 -0.41
CA GLY A 84 -56.95 -12.63 -0.53
C GLY A 84 -56.23 -13.53 -1.55
N ASN A 85 -55.32 -13.00 -2.36
CA ASN A 85 -54.49 -13.80 -3.28
C ASN A 85 -53.08 -14.07 -2.70
N SER A 86 -52.45 -15.12 -3.22
CA SER A 86 -51.03 -15.42 -2.94
C SER A 86 -50.10 -14.53 -3.76
N ARG A 87 -48.88 -14.31 -3.26
CA ARG A 87 -47.83 -13.60 -4.00
C ARG A 87 -47.43 -14.38 -5.27
N ALA A 88 -47.01 -13.65 -6.31
CA ALA A 88 -46.42 -14.27 -7.50
C ALA A 88 -45.22 -15.16 -7.14
N TYR A 89 -45.10 -16.31 -7.82
CA TYR A 89 -43.99 -17.23 -7.67
C TYR A 89 -42.69 -16.62 -8.21
N TYR A 90 -41.59 -16.86 -7.50
CA TYR A 90 -40.27 -16.47 -7.98
C TYR A 90 -39.77 -17.49 -9.02
N ASN A 91 -39.51 -17.04 -10.25
CA ASN A 91 -39.08 -17.92 -11.35
C ASN A 91 -37.62 -17.66 -11.80
N SER A 92 -36.92 -16.72 -11.16
CA SER A 92 -35.61 -16.24 -11.63
C SER A 92 -34.41 -16.94 -10.99
N TYR A 93 -34.59 -18.13 -10.41
CA TYR A 93 -33.53 -18.88 -9.71
C TYR A 93 -32.30 -19.13 -10.61
N GLU A 94 -32.53 -19.58 -11.84
CA GLU A 94 -31.45 -19.83 -12.81
C GLU A 94 -30.71 -18.53 -13.17
N GLY A 95 -31.45 -17.45 -13.40
CA GLY A 95 -30.88 -16.14 -13.70
C GLY A 95 -30.00 -15.61 -12.57
N THR A 96 -30.45 -15.71 -11.31
CA THR A 96 -29.65 -15.32 -10.15
C THR A 96 -28.41 -16.19 -9.97
N SER A 97 -28.54 -17.51 -10.14
CA SER A 97 -27.42 -18.44 -10.03
C SER A 97 -26.36 -18.16 -11.11
N LYS A 98 -26.79 -17.88 -12.34
CA LYS A 98 -25.92 -17.49 -13.43
C LYS A 98 -25.16 -16.19 -13.13
N LEU A 99 -25.86 -15.14 -12.69
CA LEU A 99 -25.21 -13.87 -12.33
C LEU A 99 -24.20 -14.04 -11.20
N ALA A 100 -24.48 -14.90 -10.21
CA ALA A 100 -23.53 -15.20 -9.15
C ALA A 100 -22.25 -15.87 -9.68
N SER A 101 -22.39 -16.88 -10.55
CA SER A 101 -21.26 -17.55 -11.20
C SER A 101 -20.45 -16.59 -12.08
N ASP A 102 -21.14 -15.76 -12.87
CA ASP A 102 -20.49 -14.77 -13.74
C ASP A 102 -19.74 -13.71 -12.92
N THR A 103 -20.29 -13.31 -11.77
CA THR A 103 -19.63 -12.39 -10.83
C THR A 103 -18.34 -13.00 -10.29
N SER A 104 -18.36 -14.27 -9.85
CA SER A 104 -17.16 -14.95 -9.36
C SER A 104 -16.07 -15.07 -10.42
N ARG A 105 -16.45 -15.35 -11.68
CA ARG A 105 -15.49 -15.35 -12.80
C ARG A 105 -14.90 -13.95 -13.03
N ALA A 106 -15.76 -12.93 -13.15
CA ALA A 106 -15.32 -11.56 -13.43
C ALA A 106 -14.38 -11.01 -12.35
N ILE A 107 -14.65 -11.28 -11.06
CA ILE A 107 -13.75 -10.91 -9.96
C ILE A 107 -12.38 -11.59 -10.09
N GLY A 108 -12.35 -12.85 -10.55
CA GLY A 108 -11.12 -13.62 -10.74
C GLY A 108 -10.26 -13.16 -11.92
N GLU A 109 -10.83 -12.39 -12.85
CA GLU A 109 -10.13 -11.81 -13.99
C GLU A 109 -9.40 -10.51 -13.64
N VAL A 110 -9.79 -9.83 -12.56
CA VAL A 110 -9.11 -8.62 -12.08
C VAL A 110 -7.68 -8.97 -11.65
N ARG A 111 -6.72 -8.17 -12.11
CA ARG A 111 -5.29 -8.34 -11.83
C ARG A 111 -4.76 -7.11 -11.12
N PHE A 112 -3.94 -7.36 -10.10
CA PHE A 112 -3.21 -6.30 -9.43
C PHE A 112 -2.04 -5.86 -10.32
N GLU A 113 -1.98 -4.56 -10.60
CA GLU A 113 -0.86 -3.91 -11.28
C GLU A 113 -0.16 -2.95 -10.27
N PRO A 114 1.08 -3.25 -9.86
CA PRO A 114 1.85 -2.43 -8.92
C PRO A 114 2.40 -1.12 -9.52
#